data_AF-A0A2V9ALX9-F1
#
_entry.id   AF-A0A2V9ALX9-F1
#
_cell.length_a   1.000
_cell.length_b   1.000
_cell.length_c   1.000
_cell.angle_alpha   90.00
_cell.angle_beta   90.00
_cell.angle_gamma   90.00
#
_symmetry.space_group_name_H-M   'P 1'
#
loop_
_entity.id
_entity.type
_entity.pdbx_description
1 polymer ?
#
loop_
_entity_poly.entity_id
_entity_poly.type
_entity_poly.pdbx_seq_one_letter_code
_entity_poly.pdbx_strand_id
1 'polypeptide(L)' 'MAMTRFKELRRIQEAIEHKNQTELEWALGYCQMRCKTAREVYSMRMQEKYWHQMGQKVRAATENSK' A
#
# COMPACT_ATOMS: atom_id res chain seq x y z
N MET A 1 -8.33 5.06 18.37
CA MET A 1 -7.05 5.48 17.73
C MET A 1 -7.21 5.36 16.21
N ALA A 2 -7.45 6.46 15.48
CA ALA A 2 -7.77 6.47 14.04
C ALA A 2 -6.74 7.23 13.16
N MET A 3 -5.64 7.69 13.77
CA MET A 3 -4.69 8.64 13.16
C MET A 3 -3.54 8.01 12.35
N THR A 4 -3.32 6.69 12.41
CA THR A 4 -2.20 6.04 11.69
C THR A 4 -2.49 5.93 10.20
N ARG A 5 -3.70 5.50 9.83
CA ARG A 5 -4.07 5.21 8.43
C ARG A 5 -3.75 6.34 7.44
N PHE A 6 -3.83 7.61 7.85
CA PHE A 6 -3.52 8.76 6.97
C PHE A 6 -2.02 8.97 6.73
N LYS A 7 -1.15 8.71 7.71
CA LYS A 7 0.30 8.93 7.56
C LYS A 7 0.92 7.90 6.61
N GLU A 8 0.59 6.62 6.80
CA GLU A 8 1.07 5.57 5.90
C GLU A 8 0.50 5.71 4.48
N LEU A 9 -0.76 6.11 4.32
CA LEU A 9 -1.34 6.37 2.99
C LEU A 9 -0.66 7.53 2.28
N ARG A 10 -0.36 8.62 3.00
CA ARG A 10 0.39 9.75 2.46
C ARG A 10 1.80 9.32 2.06
N ARG A 11 2.48 8.55 2.90
CA ARG A 11 3.81 7.99 2.58
C ARG A 11 3.80 7.13 1.33
N ILE A 12 2.77 6.29 1.14
CA ILE A 12 2.60 5.49 -0.09
C ILE A 12 2.42 6.41 -1.31
N GLN A 13 1.63 7.47 -1.19
CA GLN A 13 1.42 8.43 -2.28
C GLN A 13 2.72 9.18 -2.62
N GLU A 14 3.44 9.68 -1.62
CA GLU A 14 4.73 10.34 -1.79
C GLU A 14 5.76 9.40 -2.44
N ALA A 15 5.76 8.11 -2.05
CA ALA A 15 6.61 7.09 -2.67
C ALA A 15 6.32 6.91 -4.17
N ILE A 16 5.03 6.88 -4.55
CA ILE A 16 4.59 6.79 -5.95
C ILE A 16 4.95 8.06 -6.73
N GLU A 17 4.70 9.23 -6.16
CA GLU A 17 4.94 10.53 -6.81
C GLU A 17 6.43 10.78 -7.07
N HIS A 18 7.28 10.49 -6.08
CA HIS A 18 8.73 10.73 -6.17
C HIS A 18 9.50 9.56 -6.76
N LYS A 19 8.83 8.45 -7.11
CA LYS A 19 9.46 7.21 -7.60
C LYS A 19 10.63 6.74 -6.73
N ASN A 20 10.51 6.91 -5.41
CA ASN A 20 11.57 6.53 -4.49
C ASN A 20 11.56 5.01 -4.31
N GLN A 21 12.55 4.31 -4.86
CA GLN A 21 12.61 2.86 -4.91
C GLN A 21 12.46 2.19 -3.53
N THR A 22 13.19 2.67 -2.52
CA THR A 22 13.15 2.11 -1.16
C THR A 22 11.78 2.30 -0.52
N GLU A 23 11.16 3.46 -0.74
CA GLU A 23 9.83 3.76 -0.23
C GLU A 23 8.73 2.99 -0.97
N LEU A 24 8.92 2.71 -2.27
CA LEU A 24 8.04 1.88 -3.07
C LEU A 24 8.07 0.42 -2.61
N GLU A 25 9.26 -0.13 -2.30
CA GLU A 25 9.39 -1.47 -1.73
C GLU A 25 8.72 -1.58 -0.37
N TRP A 26 8.92 -0.58 0.50
CA TRP A 26 8.22 -0.49 1.78
C TRP A 26 6.69 -0.42 1.60
N ALA A 27 6.22 0.45 0.69
CA ALA A 27 4.81 0.64 0.40
C ALA A 27 4.13 -0.65 -0.12
N LEU A 28 4.85 -1.42 -0.93
CA LEU A 28 4.38 -2.68 -1.49
C LEU A 28 4.22 -3.74 -0.40
N GLY A 29 5.22 -3.87 0.48
CA GLY A 29 5.15 -4.74 1.66
C GLY A 29 4.01 -4.34 2.60
N TYR A 30 3.83 -3.03 2.85
CA TYR A 30 2.75 -2.53 3.69
C TYR A 30 1.36 -2.86 3.10
N CYS A 31 1.16 -2.64 1.79
CA CYS A 31 -0.10 -2.97 1.12
C CYS A 31 -0.42 -4.47 1.19
N GLN A 32 0.57 -5.34 1.00
CA GLN A 32 0.40 -6.79 1.11
C GLN A 32 0.02 -7.21 2.54
N MET A 33 0.72 -6.69 3.55
CA MET A 33 0.41 -6.95 4.95
C MET A 33 -1.04 -6.54 5.27
N ARG A 34 -1.45 -5.31 4.91
CA ARG A 34 -2.80 -4.80 5.16
C ARG A 34 -3.87 -5.59 4.42
N CYS A 35 -3.59 -6.04 3.20
CA CYS A 35 -4.48 -6.92 2.44
C CYS A 35 -4.68 -8.27 3.15
N LYS A 36 -3.60 -8.88 3.63
CA LYS A 36 -3.65 -10.14 4.39
C LYS A 36 -4.41 -9.96 5.71
N THR A 37 -4.12 -8.91 6.47
CA THR A 37 -4.85 -8.61 7.72
C THR A 37 -6.35 -8.38 7.46
N ALA A 38 -6.70 -7.64 6.39
CA ALA A 38 -8.09 -7.41 6.03
C ALA A 38 -8.83 -8.71 5.70
N ARG A 39 -8.18 -9.65 5.01
CA ARG A 39 -8.74 -10.97 4.67
C ARG A 39 -8.83 -11.87 5.90
N GLU A 40 -7.72 -12.07 6.61
CA GLU A 40 -7.57 -13.12 7.62
C GLU A 40 -8.06 -12.72 9.01
N VAL A 41 -7.91 -11.45 9.40
CA VAL A 41 -8.26 -10.99 10.75
C VAL A 41 -9.66 -10.40 10.79
N TYR A 42 -9.99 -9.56 9.81
CA TYR A 42 -11.23 -8.78 9.83
C TYR A 42 -12.30 -9.33 8.88
N SER A 43 -11.99 -10.29 8.01
CA SER A 43 -12.88 -10.78 6.94
C SER A 43 -13.54 -9.65 6.12
N MET A 44 -12.82 -8.53 5.95
CA MET A 44 -13.34 -7.31 5.33
C MET A 44 -12.94 -7.24 3.86
N ARG A 45 -13.76 -7.85 2.99
CA ARG A 45 -13.55 -7.89 1.53
C ARG A 45 -13.35 -6.51 0.89
N MET A 46 -14.02 -5.47 1.40
CA MET A 46 -13.88 -4.11 0.87
C MET A 46 -12.49 -3.53 1.16
N GLN A 47 -11.94 -3.79 2.35
CA GLN A 47 -10.58 -3.36 2.70
C GLN A 47 -9.53 -4.18 1.95
N GLU A 48 -9.74 -5.49 1.81
CA GLU A 48 -8.88 -6.36 0.99
C GLU A 48 -8.77 -5.81 -0.44
N LYS A 49 -9.90 -5.52 -1.10
CA LYS A 49 -9.93 -4.95 -2.45
C LYS A 49 -9.19 -3.62 -2.52
N TYR A 50 -9.39 -2.73 -1.56
CA TYR A 50 -8.69 -1.44 -1.49
C TYR A 50 -7.17 -1.60 -1.42
N TRP A 51 -6.67 -2.41 -0.48
CA TRP A 51 -5.23 -2.62 -0.30
C TRP A 51 -4.61 -3.39 -1.46
N HIS A 52 -5.35 -4.31 -2.07
CA HIS A 52 -4.92 -4.99 -3.29
C HIS A 52 -4.75 -4.01 -4.46
N GLN A 53 -5.73 -3.14 -4.70
CA GLN A 53 -5.65 -2.10 -5.73
C GLN A 53 -4.51 -1.11 -5.46
N MET A 54 -4.29 -0.73 -4.20
CA MET A 54 -3.17 0.15 -3.83
C MET A 54 -1.83 -0.53 -4.12
N GLY A 55 -1.67 -1.80 -3.75
CA GLY A 55 -0.47 -2.58 -4.04
C GLY A 55 -0.17 -2.70 -5.54
N GLN A 56 -1.20 -2.80 -6.38
CA GLN A 56 -1.04 -2.78 -7.84
C GLN A 56 -0.49 -1.44 -8.34
N LYS A 57 -0.97 -0.31 -7.80
CA LYS A 57 -0.45 1.03 -8.16
C LYS A 57 1.02 1.19 -7.77
N VAL A 58 1.38 0.74 -6.57
CA VAL A 58 2.78 0.77 -6.10
C VAL A 58 3.66 -0.13 -6.98
N ARG A 59 3.20 -1.33 -7.32
CA ARG A 59 3.93 -2.24 -8.23
C ARG A 59 4.16 -1.59 -9.60
N ALA A 60 3.12 -1.01 -10.20
CA ALA A 60 3.23 -0.32 -11.48
C ALA A 60 4.23 0.86 -11.40
N ALA A 61 4.21 1.63 -10.31
CA ALA A 61 5.18 2.70 -10.09
C ALA A 61 6.62 2.18 -9.94
N THR A 62 6.80 1.01 -9.30
CA THR A 62 8.09 0.34 -9.16
C THR A 62 8.63 -0.14 -10.51
N GLU A 63 7.77 -0.71 -11.36
CA GLU A 63 8.14 -1.16 -12.72
C GLU A 63 8.46 0.01 -13.66
N ASN A 64 7.78 1.15 -13.52
CA ASN A 64 8.02 2.38 -14.28
C ASN A 64 9.16 3.26 -13.71
N SER A 65 9.81 2.82 -12.64
CA SER A 65 10.97 3.48 -12.02
C SER A 65 12.29 2.77 -12.34
N LYS A 66 12.23 1.57 -12.97
CA LYS A 66 13.39 0.89 -13.55
C LYS A 66 13.64 1.38 -14.97
#